data_AF-A0AAW2JNP7-F1
#
_entry.id   AF-A0AAW2JNP7-F1
#
_cell.length_a   1.000
_cell.length_b   1.000
_cell.length_c   1.000
_cell.angle_alpha   90.00
_cell.angle_beta   90.00
_cell.angle_gamma   90.00
#
_symmetry.space_group_name_H-M   'P 1'
#
loop_
_entity.id
_entity.type
_entity.pdbx_description
1 polymer ?
#
loop_
_entity_poly.entity_id
_entity_poly.type
_entity_poly.pdbx_seq_one_letter_code
_entity_poly.pdbx_strand_id
1 'polypeptide(L)'
;MMAQEHAHSSAVERLLNCEVPLRAQYIRVLFREITRISNHSLALTTHAMDVGASTPFLWAFEEREKLLEFYERVSGARMHASFIRPGGVAQDLPLGLCRDIDSFTQQFSSRIDELEEMSTGNRIWKQRLVDIGTVTAQQAKDWGFSGVMLRGSGVCWDLRRAAPYDVHDQLDPDVPVGTRGDRYDRYCIRIEEMRQSLRIIVQCLNQMPSA
;
A
#
# COMPACT_ATOMS: atom_id res chain seq x y z
N MET A 1 7.91 -4.02 4.75
CA MET A 1 9.21 -3.79 5.43
C MET A 1 9.78 -2.42 5.12
N MET A 2 9.89 -2.02 3.84
CA MET A 2 10.42 -0.70 3.49
C MET A 2 9.64 0.48 4.10
N ALA A 3 8.32 0.35 4.34
CA ALA A 3 7.57 1.38 5.06
C ALA A 3 8.05 1.61 6.52
N GLN A 4 8.54 0.57 7.20
CA GLN A 4 9.10 0.67 8.55
C GLN A 4 10.53 1.24 8.51
N GLU A 5 11.34 0.80 7.55
CA GLU A 5 12.68 1.37 7.29
C GLU A 5 12.58 2.87 7.02
N HIS A 6 11.59 3.28 6.21
CA HIS A 6 11.29 4.67 5.94
C HIS A 6 10.93 5.46 7.20
N ALA A 7 10.00 4.95 8.03
CA ALA A 7 9.63 5.64 9.27
C ALA A 7 10.84 5.86 10.19
N HIS A 8 11.73 4.85 10.29
CA HIS A 8 12.98 4.98 11.04
C HIS A 8 13.93 6.01 10.40
N SER A 9 14.14 5.91 9.10
CA SER A 9 15.01 6.82 8.34
C SER A 9 14.56 8.26 8.43
N SER A 10 13.27 8.53 8.25
CA SER A 10 12.69 9.88 8.34
C SER A 10 12.80 10.47 9.75
N ALA A 11 12.70 9.65 10.80
CA ALA A 11 12.94 10.10 12.17
C ALA A 11 14.40 10.53 12.38
N VAL A 12 15.36 9.74 11.88
CA VAL A 12 16.79 10.04 11.97
C VAL A 12 17.15 11.27 11.13
N GLU A 13 16.63 11.38 9.91
CA GLU A 13 16.84 12.53 9.02
C GLU A 13 16.32 13.83 9.62
N ARG A 14 15.16 13.77 10.28
CA ARG A 14 14.59 14.92 10.99
C ARG A 14 15.40 15.34 12.21
N LEU A 15 16.07 14.40 12.90
CA LEU A 15 16.98 14.72 13.99
C LEU A 15 18.30 15.33 13.48
N LEU A 16 18.79 14.88 12.33
CA LEU A 16 20.03 15.35 11.71
C LEU A 16 19.85 16.60 10.83
N ASN A 17 18.60 17.01 10.56
CA ASN A 17 18.25 18.07 9.61
C ASN A 17 18.90 17.89 8.22
N CYS A 18 18.96 16.64 7.74
CA CYS A 18 19.50 16.32 6.42
C CYS A 18 18.39 16.33 5.36
N GLU A 19 18.65 16.99 4.23
CA GLU A 19 17.76 16.92 3.06
C GLU A 19 18.13 15.74 2.16
N VAL A 20 17.13 14.96 1.78
CA VAL A 20 17.29 13.77 0.93
C VAL A 20 17.15 14.18 -0.55
N PRO A 21 18.00 13.68 -1.47
CA PRO A 21 17.89 13.97 -2.89
C PRO A 21 16.51 13.62 -3.48
N LEU A 22 16.00 14.44 -4.40
CA LEU A 22 14.68 14.26 -5.01
C LEU A 22 14.47 12.86 -5.59
N ARG A 23 15.48 12.33 -6.31
CA ARG A 23 15.44 10.97 -6.89
C ARG A 23 15.25 9.90 -5.81
N ALA A 24 15.96 10.01 -4.69
CA ALA A 24 15.82 9.08 -3.57
C ALA A 24 14.43 9.14 -2.93
N GLN A 25 13.81 10.32 -2.87
CA GLN A 25 12.44 10.47 -2.39
C GLN A 25 11.43 9.76 -3.30
N TYR A 26 11.52 9.92 -4.63
CA TYR A 26 10.66 9.19 -5.58
C TYR A 26 10.82 7.67 -5.46
N ILE A 27 12.06 7.17 -5.36
CA ILE A 27 12.33 5.75 -5.19
C ILE A 27 11.71 5.22 -3.90
N ARG A 28 11.81 5.97 -2.80
CA ARG A 28 11.17 5.61 -1.51
C ARG A 28 9.66 5.54 -1.66
N VAL A 29 9.03 6.53 -2.29
CA VAL A 29 7.57 6.53 -2.51
C VAL A 29 7.14 5.34 -3.36
N LEU A 30 7.84 5.07 -4.47
CA LEU A 30 7.59 3.94 -5.36
C LEU A 30 7.57 2.60 -4.59
N PHE A 31 8.63 2.28 -3.85
CA PHE A 31 8.69 1.02 -3.11
C PHE A 31 7.75 0.98 -1.91
N ARG A 32 7.36 2.12 -1.34
CA ARG A 32 6.35 2.17 -0.28
C ARG A 32 4.97 1.82 -0.81
N GLU A 33 4.60 2.29 -1.99
CA GLU A 33 3.33 1.92 -2.61
C GLU A 33 3.35 0.45 -3.09
N ILE A 34 4.49 -0.07 -3.57
CA ILE A 34 4.64 -1.52 -3.81
C ILE A 34 4.49 -2.31 -2.49
N THR A 35 5.12 -1.85 -1.40
CA THR A 35 4.96 -2.46 -0.07
C THR A 35 3.50 -2.43 0.36
N ARG A 36 2.78 -1.35 0.06
CA ARG A 36 1.36 -1.20 0.40
C ARG A 36 0.51 -2.22 -0.34
N ILE A 37 0.72 -2.39 -1.64
CA ILE A 37 0.04 -3.44 -2.44
C ILE A 37 0.31 -4.81 -1.82
N SER A 38 1.58 -5.16 -1.57
CA SER A 38 1.95 -6.45 -0.96
C SER A 38 1.27 -6.68 0.40
N ASN A 39 1.17 -5.64 1.23
CA ASN A 39 0.52 -5.71 2.53
C ASN A 39 -1.00 -5.86 2.42
N HIS A 40 -1.66 -5.13 1.53
CA HIS A 40 -3.10 -5.25 1.32
C HIS A 40 -3.47 -6.59 0.69
N SER A 41 -2.71 -7.08 -0.29
CA SER A 41 -2.89 -8.42 -0.85
C SER A 41 -2.82 -9.47 0.25
N LEU A 42 -1.80 -9.42 1.12
CA LEU A 42 -1.70 -10.34 2.25
C LEU A 42 -2.91 -10.21 3.19
N ALA A 43 -3.23 -9.00 3.63
CA ALA A 43 -4.31 -8.76 4.61
C ALA A 43 -5.70 -9.16 4.09
N LEU A 44 -5.98 -8.94 2.81
CA LEU A 44 -7.26 -9.30 2.20
C LEU A 44 -7.38 -10.81 2.03
N THR A 45 -6.30 -11.47 1.60
CA THR A 45 -6.32 -12.88 1.25
C THR A 45 -6.26 -13.82 2.45
N THR A 46 -5.50 -13.46 3.49
CA THR A 46 -5.54 -14.21 4.76
C THR A 46 -6.91 -14.06 5.42
N HIS A 47 -7.47 -12.86 5.42
CA HIS A 47 -8.84 -12.64 5.89
C HIS A 47 -9.87 -13.44 5.08
N ALA A 48 -9.70 -13.53 3.76
CA ALA A 48 -10.55 -14.37 2.91
C ALA A 48 -10.42 -15.86 3.27
N MET A 49 -9.19 -16.32 3.50
CA MET A 49 -8.91 -17.69 3.93
C MET A 49 -9.54 -18.01 5.29
N ASP A 50 -9.44 -17.11 6.26
CA ASP A 50 -10.01 -17.28 7.60
C ASP A 50 -11.55 -17.35 7.58
N VAL A 51 -12.18 -16.67 6.63
CA VAL A 51 -13.63 -16.74 6.40
C VAL A 51 -14.03 -18.02 5.64
N GLY A 52 -13.09 -18.64 4.90
CA GLY A 52 -13.26 -19.92 4.20
C GLY A 52 -13.00 -19.88 2.69
N ALA A 53 -12.60 -18.74 2.13
CA ALA A 53 -12.29 -18.59 0.70
C ALA A 53 -10.77 -18.76 0.46
N SER A 54 -10.36 -19.94 0.02
CA SER A 54 -8.94 -20.27 -0.21
C SER A 54 -8.41 -19.88 -1.60
N THR A 55 -9.27 -19.80 -2.62
CA THR A 55 -8.84 -19.48 -4.00
C THR A 55 -8.19 -18.10 -4.16
N PRO A 56 -8.76 -17.00 -3.61
CA PRO A 56 -8.15 -15.67 -3.75
C PRO A 56 -6.73 -15.60 -3.18
N PHE A 57 -6.45 -16.39 -2.15
CA PHE A 57 -5.12 -16.48 -1.55
C PHE A 57 -4.06 -16.96 -2.52
N LEU A 58 -4.35 -18.02 -3.29
CA LEU A 58 -3.38 -18.55 -4.25
C LEU A 58 -3.10 -17.55 -5.37
N TRP A 59 -4.13 -16.89 -5.89
CA TRP A 59 -3.99 -15.90 -6.97
C TRP A 59 -3.19 -14.67 -6.52
N ALA A 60 -3.50 -14.12 -5.35
CA ALA A 60 -2.79 -12.95 -4.86
C ALA A 60 -1.34 -13.26 -4.44
N PHE A 61 -1.04 -14.49 -4.03
CA PHE A 61 0.33 -14.88 -3.71
C PHE A 61 1.21 -15.02 -4.95
N GLU A 62 0.66 -15.39 -6.10
CA GLU A 62 1.39 -15.32 -7.38
C GLU A 62 1.83 -13.87 -7.67
N GLU A 63 0.91 -12.91 -7.58
CA GLU A 63 1.24 -11.50 -7.81
C GLU A 63 2.20 -10.95 -6.75
N ARG A 64 2.05 -11.41 -5.50
CA ARG A 64 2.97 -11.05 -4.42
C ARG A 64 4.38 -11.57 -4.69
N GLU A 65 4.54 -12.74 -5.29
CA GLU A 65 5.85 -13.28 -5.65
C GLU A 65 6.57 -12.42 -6.68
N LYS A 66 5.84 -11.92 -7.70
CA LYS A 66 6.37 -10.94 -8.68
C LYS A 66 6.87 -9.67 -7.98
N LEU A 67 6.14 -9.19 -6.96
CA LEU A 67 6.58 -8.05 -6.16
C LEU A 67 7.84 -8.36 -5.35
N LEU A 68 7.98 -9.57 -4.81
CA LEU A 68 9.19 -9.97 -4.07
C LEU A 68 10.41 -10.10 -5.00
N GLU A 69 10.21 -10.44 -6.27
CA GLU A 69 11.28 -10.42 -7.28
C GLU A 69 11.83 -9.00 -7.46
N PHE A 70 10.98 -7.97 -7.46
CA PHE A 70 11.44 -6.57 -7.50
C PHE A 70 12.28 -6.20 -6.26
N TYR A 71 11.96 -6.76 -5.09
CA TYR A 71 12.75 -6.53 -3.86
C TYR A 71 14.11 -7.20 -3.96
N GLU A 72 14.14 -8.42 -4.49
CA GLU A 72 15.35 -9.20 -4.70
C GLU A 72 16.29 -8.50 -5.68
N ARG A 73 15.79 -7.99 -6.80
CA ARG A 73 16.61 -7.28 -7.79
C ARG A 73 17.25 -6.00 -7.25
N VAL A 74 16.61 -5.36 -6.27
CA VAL A 74 17.02 -4.05 -5.73
C VAL A 74 17.93 -4.18 -4.52
N SER A 75 17.71 -5.19 -3.69
CA SER A 75 18.40 -5.35 -2.41
C SER A 75 19.18 -6.66 -2.26
N GLY A 76 18.97 -7.62 -3.16
CA GLY A 76 19.45 -8.99 -3.05
C GLY A 76 18.64 -9.86 -2.09
N ALA A 77 17.68 -9.28 -1.36
CA ALA A 77 16.82 -10.00 -0.41
C ALA A 77 15.35 -9.87 -0.80
N ARG A 78 14.60 -10.98 -0.68
CA ARG A 78 13.18 -11.02 -1.05
C ARG A 78 12.29 -10.27 -0.07
N MET A 79 12.62 -10.32 1.22
CA MET A 79 11.82 -9.68 2.27
C MET A 79 12.60 -8.57 2.98
N HIS A 80 13.61 -8.93 3.78
CA HIS A 80 14.36 -7.96 4.58
C HIS A 80 15.42 -7.24 3.73
N ALA A 81 15.00 -6.17 3.05
CA ALA A 81 15.80 -5.46 2.06
C ALA A 81 16.87 -4.51 2.63
N SER A 82 16.66 -3.88 3.80
CA SER A 82 17.58 -2.86 4.35
C SER A 82 17.99 -1.81 3.30
N PHE A 83 17.01 -1.42 2.48
CA PHE A 83 17.21 -0.64 1.27
C PHE A 83 17.06 0.86 1.56
N ILE A 84 16.07 1.22 2.37
CA ILE A 84 15.89 2.60 2.82
C ILE A 84 16.78 2.81 4.05
N ARG A 85 17.71 3.74 3.93
CA ARG A 85 18.67 4.07 4.98
C ARG A 85 18.64 5.57 5.28
N PRO A 86 19.00 5.99 6.51
CA PRO A 86 19.15 7.40 6.84
C PRO A 86 20.07 8.09 5.82
N GLY A 87 19.55 9.12 5.14
CA GLY A 87 20.24 9.85 4.07
C GLY A 87 19.77 9.51 2.65
N GLY A 88 18.86 8.55 2.48
CA GLY A 88 18.25 8.25 1.18
C GLY A 88 18.02 6.76 0.95
N VAL A 89 18.75 6.22 -0.01
CA VAL A 89 18.60 4.86 -0.48
C VAL A 89 19.98 4.22 -0.58
N ALA A 90 20.09 2.93 -0.28
CA ALA A 90 21.37 2.22 -0.27
C ALA A 90 22.04 2.14 -1.65
N GLN A 91 21.25 1.88 -2.70
CA GLN A 91 21.70 1.72 -4.08
C GLN A 91 20.65 2.29 -5.04
N ASP A 92 21.06 2.71 -6.24
CA ASP A 92 20.11 3.11 -7.28
C ASP A 92 19.43 1.89 -7.92
N LEU A 93 18.35 2.12 -8.66
CA LEU A 93 17.59 1.11 -9.37
C LEU A 93 18.43 0.42 -10.47
N PRO A 94 18.36 -0.91 -10.60
CA PRO A 94 18.99 -1.59 -11.73
C PRO A 94 18.30 -1.22 -13.06
N LEU A 95 19.09 -1.25 -14.13
CA LEU A 95 18.59 -0.95 -15.48
C LEU A 95 17.48 -1.92 -15.88
N GLY A 96 16.37 -1.38 -16.39
CA GLY A 96 15.21 -2.17 -16.86
C GLY A 96 14.10 -2.33 -15.82
N LEU A 97 14.37 -2.16 -14.52
CA LEU A 97 13.37 -2.40 -13.48
C LEU A 97 12.11 -1.52 -13.62
N CYS A 98 12.28 -0.26 -13.99
CA CYS A 98 11.14 0.65 -14.16
C CYS A 98 10.15 0.15 -15.23
N ARG A 99 10.64 -0.50 -16.30
CA ARG A 99 9.78 -1.07 -17.36
C ARG A 99 9.04 -2.30 -16.87
N ASP A 100 9.71 -3.14 -16.09
CA ASP A 100 9.09 -4.34 -15.53
C ASP A 100 8.00 -3.98 -14.52
N ILE A 101 8.24 -2.96 -13.67
CA ILE A 101 7.21 -2.43 -12.75
C ILE A 101 6.03 -1.86 -13.54
N ASP A 102 6.27 -1.11 -14.63
CA ASP A 102 5.18 -0.60 -15.47
C ASP A 102 4.34 -1.75 -16.06
N SER A 103 4.99 -2.78 -16.61
CA SER A 103 4.28 -3.96 -17.14
C SER A 103 3.44 -4.68 -16.07
N PHE A 104 3.96 -4.75 -14.84
CA PHE A 104 3.26 -5.33 -13.70
C PHE A 104 2.02 -4.50 -13.35
N THR A 105 2.12 -3.17 -13.32
CA THR A 105 0.97 -2.31 -12.97
C THR A 105 -0.20 -2.48 -13.93
N GLN A 106 0.08 -2.66 -15.23
CA GLN A 106 -0.94 -2.88 -16.26
C GLN A 106 -1.67 -4.20 -16.06
N GLN A 107 -0.94 -5.27 -15.71
CA GLN A 107 -1.51 -6.59 -15.46
C GLN A 107 -2.22 -6.68 -14.10
N PHE A 108 -1.71 -5.98 -13.08
CA PHE A 108 -2.25 -6.07 -11.73
C PHE A 108 -3.64 -5.44 -11.61
N SER A 109 -3.99 -4.47 -12.46
CA SER A 109 -5.33 -3.88 -12.47
C SER A 109 -6.41 -4.94 -12.71
N SER A 110 -6.24 -5.80 -13.73
CA SER A 110 -7.23 -6.86 -14.01
C SER A 110 -7.27 -7.91 -12.90
N ARG A 111 -6.15 -8.17 -12.23
CA ARG A 111 -6.11 -9.09 -11.07
C ARG A 111 -6.90 -8.56 -9.87
N ILE A 112 -6.86 -7.25 -9.62
CA ILE A 112 -7.70 -6.63 -8.59
C ILE A 112 -9.19 -6.83 -8.93
N ASP A 113 -9.56 -6.65 -10.19
CA ASP A 113 -10.95 -6.80 -10.62
C ASP A 113 -11.44 -8.26 -10.49
N GLU A 114 -10.60 -9.24 -10.83
CA GLU A 114 -10.88 -10.67 -10.60
C GLU A 114 -11.07 -11.00 -9.11
N LEU A 115 -10.24 -10.43 -8.23
CA LEU A 115 -10.37 -10.59 -6.78
C LEU A 115 -11.65 -9.95 -6.25
N GLU A 116 -12.04 -8.80 -6.80
CA GLU A 116 -13.25 -8.08 -6.44
C GLU A 116 -14.51 -8.84 -6.89
N GLU A 117 -14.51 -9.38 -8.12
CA GLU A 117 -15.63 -10.15 -8.68
C GLU A 117 -15.99 -11.34 -7.78
N MET A 118 -14.98 -12.09 -7.33
CA MET A 118 -15.15 -13.26 -6.47
C MET A 118 -15.69 -12.94 -5.07
N SER A 119 -15.43 -11.74 -4.56
CA SER A 119 -15.62 -11.40 -3.14
C SER A 119 -16.72 -10.36 -2.93
N THR A 120 -16.65 -9.21 -3.62
CA THR A 120 -17.55 -8.06 -3.40
C THR A 120 -18.99 -8.38 -3.79
N GLY A 121 -19.21 -9.16 -4.85
CA GLY A 121 -20.54 -9.59 -5.28
C GLY A 121 -21.13 -10.74 -4.45
N ASN A 122 -20.29 -11.47 -3.71
CA ASN A 122 -20.68 -12.71 -3.08
C ASN A 122 -21.58 -12.48 -1.85
N ARG A 123 -22.75 -13.13 -1.85
CA ARG A 123 -23.71 -13.06 -0.74
C ARG A 123 -23.14 -13.58 0.57
N ILE A 124 -22.38 -14.68 0.53
CA ILE A 124 -21.78 -15.29 1.73
C ILE A 124 -20.77 -14.31 2.34
N TRP A 125 -19.97 -13.66 1.50
CA TRP A 125 -19.00 -12.66 1.92
C TRP A 125 -19.67 -11.47 2.63
N LYS A 126 -20.73 -10.90 2.02
CA LYS A 126 -21.50 -9.82 2.64
C LYS A 126 -22.13 -10.23 3.96
N GLN A 127 -22.76 -11.40 4.03
CA GLN A 127 -23.38 -11.91 5.26
C GLN A 127 -22.39 -12.05 6.43
N ARG A 128 -21.10 -12.25 6.13
CA ARG A 128 -20.05 -12.47 7.14
C ARG A 128 -19.31 -11.19 7.55
N LEU A 129 -19.54 -10.07 6.86
CA LEU A 129 -18.77 -8.83 7.04
C LEU A 129 -19.61 -7.59 7.27
N VAL A 130 -20.78 -7.52 6.64
CA VAL A 130 -21.72 -6.40 6.82
C VAL A 130 -22.24 -6.43 8.25
N ASP A 131 -22.29 -5.25 8.88
CA ASP A 131 -22.74 -5.04 10.27
C ASP A 131 -21.91 -5.77 11.36
N ILE A 132 -20.72 -6.29 11.01
CA ILE A 132 -19.84 -6.98 11.96
C ILE A 132 -18.65 -6.09 12.32
N GLY A 133 -18.42 -5.94 13.62
CA GLY A 133 -17.32 -5.14 14.16
C GLY A 133 -17.45 -3.66 13.83
N THR A 134 -18.67 -3.13 13.93
CA THR A 134 -18.96 -1.71 13.72
C THR A 134 -18.24 -0.87 14.78
N VAL A 135 -17.53 0.16 14.33
CA VAL A 135 -16.82 1.10 15.19
C VAL A 135 -17.27 2.50 14.85
N THR A 136 -17.68 3.26 15.86
CA THR A 136 -18.06 4.67 15.66
C THR A 136 -16.82 5.56 15.55
N ALA A 137 -16.94 6.69 14.86
CA ALA A 137 -15.85 7.66 14.71
C ALA A 137 -15.28 8.14 16.07
N GLN A 138 -16.12 8.20 17.10
CA GLN A 138 -15.74 8.66 18.43
C GLN A 138 -14.94 7.57 19.17
N GLN A 139 -15.42 6.33 19.19
CA GLN A 139 -14.68 5.18 19.72
C GLN A 139 -13.34 4.99 19.02
N ALA A 140 -13.30 5.16 17.69
CA ALA A 140 -12.07 5.04 16.93
C ALA A 140 -11.00 6.07 17.38
N LYS A 141 -11.41 7.29 17.74
CA LYS A 141 -10.51 8.31 18.27
C LYS A 141 -10.10 8.01 19.71
N ASP A 142 -11.06 7.63 20.56
CA ASP A 142 -10.82 7.35 21.98
C ASP A 142 -9.87 6.17 22.19
N TRP A 143 -9.95 5.15 21.33
CA TRP A 143 -9.06 3.98 21.35
C TRP A 143 -7.75 4.18 20.58
N GLY A 144 -7.54 5.35 19.96
CA GLY A 144 -6.32 5.64 19.21
C GLY A 144 -6.16 4.82 17.92
N PHE A 145 -7.25 4.41 17.28
CA PHE A 145 -7.19 3.71 15.99
C PHE A 145 -6.67 4.63 14.88
N SER A 146 -5.99 4.04 13.89
CA SER A 146 -5.40 4.76 12.77
C SER A 146 -5.59 4.03 11.44
N GLY A 147 -5.31 4.72 10.33
CA GLY A 147 -5.38 4.18 8.97
C GLY A 147 -6.79 3.72 8.58
N VAL A 148 -6.89 2.51 8.03
CA VAL A 148 -8.14 1.95 7.51
C VAL A 148 -9.24 1.81 8.58
N MET A 149 -8.87 1.61 9.85
CA MET A 149 -9.85 1.51 10.94
C MET A 149 -10.56 2.85 11.19
N LEU A 150 -9.79 3.94 11.16
CA LEU A 150 -10.33 5.29 11.34
C LEU A 150 -11.12 5.73 10.10
N ARG A 151 -10.59 5.48 8.90
CA ARG A 151 -11.26 5.78 7.62
C ARG A 151 -12.54 4.98 7.42
N GLY A 152 -12.56 3.71 7.83
CA GLY A 152 -13.77 2.88 7.80
C GLY A 152 -14.91 3.47 8.61
N SER A 153 -14.58 4.15 9.71
CA SER A 153 -15.53 4.77 10.63
C SER A 153 -16.02 6.16 10.18
N GLY A 154 -15.69 6.59 8.96
CA GLY A 154 -16.14 7.87 8.38
C GLY A 154 -15.22 9.07 8.63
N VAL A 155 -14.05 8.89 9.26
CA VAL A 155 -13.12 9.99 9.50
C VAL A 155 -12.12 10.09 8.34
N CYS A 156 -12.19 11.17 7.58
CA CYS A 156 -11.24 11.46 6.50
C CYS A 156 -9.88 11.90 7.09
N TRP A 157 -9.02 10.93 7.37
CA TRP A 157 -7.66 11.16 7.87
C TRP A 157 -6.66 10.25 7.16
N ASP A 158 -5.66 10.86 6.51
CA ASP A 158 -4.50 10.18 5.96
C ASP A 158 -3.28 11.07 6.18
N LEU A 159 -2.20 10.48 6.70
CA LEU A 159 -0.95 11.20 6.95
C LEU A 159 -0.34 11.73 5.64
N ARG A 160 -0.50 11.02 4.52
CA ARG A 160 0.04 11.45 3.22
C ARG A 160 -0.54 12.78 2.74
N ARG A 161 -1.76 13.11 3.17
CA ARG A 161 -2.45 14.36 2.80
C ARG A 161 -2.44 15.40 3.92
N ALA A 162 -2.56 14.97 5.17
CA ALA A 162 -2.62 15.89 6.31
C ALA A 162 -1.23 16.42 6.72
N ALA A 163 -0.20 15.58 6.60
CA ALA A 163 1.18 15.91 6.91
C ALA A 163 2.09 15.25 5.86
N PRO A 164 2.05 15.77 4.63
CA PRO A 164 2.80 15.20 3.52
C PRO A 164 4.30 15.17 3.82
N TYR A 165 4.94 14.15 3.28
CA TYR A 165 6.37 13.88 3.42
C TYR A 165 6.90 13.37 2.08
N ASP A 166 8.21 13.48 1.86
CA ASP A 166 8.84 13.19 0.57
C ASP A 166 8.11 13.93 -0.58
N VAL A 167 7.71 13.21 -1.62
CA VAL A 167 7.06 13.75 -2.83
C VAL A 167 5.55 13.57 -2.81
N HIS A 168 4.94 13.19 -1.67
CA HIS A 168 3.48 13.04 -1.59
C HIS A 168 2.72 14.35 -1.85
N ASP A 169 3.37 15.51 -1.78
CA ASP A 169 2.80 16.81 -2.17
C ASP A 169 2.50 16.95 -3.68
N GLN A 170 3.22 16.21 -4.52
CA GLN A 170 3.11 16.29 -5.98
C GLN A 170 2.25 15.16 -6.56
N LEU A 171 1.86 14.22 -5.71
CA LEU A 171 1.04 13.07 -6.04
C LEU A 171 -0.33 13.36 -5.45
N ASP A 172 -1.39 13.27 -6.24
CA ASP A 172 -2.77 13.49 -5.78
C ASP A 172 -3.47 12.14 -5.54
N PRO A 173 -3.33 11.52 -4.35
CA PRO A 173 -4.04 10.30 -4.00
C PRO A 173 -5.47 10.62 -3.55
N ASP A 174 -6.44 9.95 -4.17
CA ASP A 174 -7.79 9.92 -3.63
C ASP A 174 -7.81 9.03 -2.38
N VAL A 175 -8.40 9.52 -1.29
CA VAL A 175 -8.44 8.79 -0.02
C VAL A 175 -9.84 8.18 0.17
N PRO A 176 -9.98 6.85 0.09
CA PRO A 176 -11.27 6.19 0.30
C PRO A 176 -11.70 6.27 1.76
N VAL A 177 -12.97 6.60 1.98
CA VAL A 177 -13.59 6.73 3.32
C VAL A 177 -14.83 5.86 3.37
N GLY A 178 -14.98 5.10 4.46
CA GLY A 178 -16.14 4.26 4.73
C GLY A 178 -17.29 5.05 5.34
N THR A 179 -18.46 4.43 5.44
CA THR A 179 -19.67 5.12 5.94
C THR A 179 -20.21 4.47 7.21
N ARG A 180 -20.14 3.14 7.31
CA ARG A 180 -20.77 2.34 8.36
C ARG A 180 -19.80 1.88 9.44
N GLY A 181 -18.49 1.89 9.18
CA GLY A 181 -17.49 1.42 10.16
C GLY A 181 -17.45 -0.10 10.33
N ASP A 182 -18.10 -0.86 9.44
CA ASP A 182 -18.12 -2.32 9.47
C ASP A 182 -16.85 -2.94 8.85
N ARG A 183 -16.73 -4.27 8.90
CA ARG A 183 -15.62 -4.97 8.25
C ARG A 183 -15.68 -4.88 6.73
N TYR A 184 -16.86 -4.76 6.15
CA TYR A 184 -17.04 -4.67 4.70
C TYR A 184 -16.49 -3.37 4.13
N ASP A 185 -16.80 -2.22 4.73
CA ASP A 185 -16.26 -0.92 4.32
C ASP A 185 -14.73 -0.90 4.43
N ARG A 186 -14.17 -1.50 5.49
CA ARG A 186 -12.71 -1.65 5.64
C ARG A 186 -12.08 -2.54 4.58
N TYR A 187 -12.80 -3.53 4.08
CA TYR A 187 -12.39 -4.36 2.96
C TYR A 187 -12.39 -3.54 1.66
N CYS A 188 -13.48 -2.82 1.36
CA CYS A 188 -13.58 -1.96 0.18
C CYS A 188 -12.49 -0.87 0.15
N ILE A 189 -12.21 -0.24 1.30
CA ILE A 189 -11.13 0.75 1.42
C ILE A 189 -9.77 0.16 1.03
N ARG A 190 -9.46 -1.08 1.43
CA ARG A 190 -8.19 -1.72 1.07
C ARG A 190 -8.08 -2.01 -0.42
N ILE A 191 -9.17 -2.42 -1.06
CA ILE A 191 -9.20 -2.61 -2.52
C ILE A 191 -8.96 -1.28 -3.23
N GLU A 192 -9.66 -0.25 -2.81
CA GLU A 192 -9.50 1.07 -3.42
C GLU A 192 -8.09 1.63 -3.16
N GLU A 193 -7.52 1.42 -1.97
CA GLU A 193 -6.13 1.78 -1.69
C GLU A 193 -5.13 1.05 -2.61
N MET A 194 -5.37 -0.21 -3.00
CA MET A 194 -4.54 -0.89 -3.99
C MET A 194 -4.62 -0.21 -5.37
N ARG A 195 -5.82 0.20 -5.81
CA ARG A 195 -6.00 0.94 -7.08
C ARG A 195 -5.30 2.30 -7.05
N GLN A 196 -5.43 3.03 -5.94
CA GLN A 196 -4.72 4.31 -5.77
C GLN A 196 -3.20 4.11 -5.69
N SER A 197 -2.73 3.01 -5.11
CA SER A 197 -1.30 2.66 -5.12
C SER A 197 -0.77 2.48 -6.55
N LEU A 198 -1.51 1.79 -7.41
CA LEU A 198 -1.14 1.63 -8.82
C LEU A 198 -1.05 2.99 -9.53
N ARG A 199 -2.01 3.88 -9.31
CA ARG A 199 -2.00 5.23 -9.87
C ARG A 199 -0.76 6.02 -9.43
N ILE A 200 -0.41 5.95 -8.15
CA ILE A 200 0.78 6.61 -7.61
C ILE A 200 2.06 6.00 -8.22
N ILE A 201 2.14 4.68 -8.38
CA ILE A 201 3.29 4.02 -9.00
C ILE A 201 3.50 4.54 -10.42
N VAL A 202 2.43 4.61 -11.24
CA VAL A 202 2.50 5.13 -12.61
C VAL A 202 2.92 6.61 -12.62
N GLN A 203 2.40 7.44 -11.72
CA GLN A 203 2.81 8.84 -11.60
C GLN A 203 4.30 8.96 -11.23
N CYS A 204 4.77 8.18 -10.26
CA CYS A 204 6.18 8.13 -9.86
C CYS A 204 7.08 7.71 -11.01
N LEU A 205 6.69 6.72 -11.82
CA LEU A 205 7.49 6.27 -12.98
C LEU A 205 7.59 7.35 -14.06
N ASN A 206 6.52 8.11 -14.30
CA ASN A 206 6.49 9.17 -15.31
C ASN A 206 7.24 10.43 -14.88
N GLN A 207 7.24 10.76 -13.59
CA GLN A 207 7.85 11.98 -13.04
C GLN A 207 9.25 11.77 -12.49
N MET A 208 9.78 10.54 -12.54
CA MET A 208 11.08 10.23 -11.95
C MET A 208 12.19 11.05 -12.61
N PRO A 209 12.94 11.88 -11.86
CA PRO A 209 14.07 12.62 -12.42
C PRO A 209 15.20 11.65 -12.82
N SER A 210 15.87 11.93 -13.94
CA SER A 210 17.10 11.23 -14.31
C SER A 210 18.19 11.46 -13.25
N ALA A 211 19.07 10.47 -13.09
CA ALA A 211 20.26 10.57 -12.23
C ALA A 211 21.20 11.71 -12.69
#